data_AF-A0A1G2X2A1-F1
#
_entry.id   AF-A0A1G2X2A1-F1
#
_cell.length_a   1.000
_cell.length_b   1.000
_cell.length_c   1.000
_cell.angle_alpha   90.00
_cell.angle_beta   90.00
_cell.angle_gamma   90.00
#
_symmetry.space_group_name_H-M   'P 1'
#
loop_
_entity.id
_entity.type
_entity.pdbx_description
1 polymer ?
#
loop_
_entity_poly.entity_id
_entity_poly.type
_entity_poly.pdbx_seq_one_letter_code
_entity_poly.pdbx_strand_id
1 'polypeptide(L)'
;MTRFLVLLIAAYVIYYLFKNSLRSKTKRNALQSNKGENTDVVNTHLKEIAYVFYSTAKDRDTCDTCLALDGKHLLPNHKILNDIKPPHVDCRNPKGCRCTLVYVTRDEDGSKEVETLLKRRGGLCDRQTIDWELRR
;
A
#
# COMPACT_ATOMS: atom_id res chain seq x y z
N MET A 1 -10.91 23.99 56.73
CA MET A 1 -10.26 23.10 55.75
C MET A 1 -11.24 22.45 54.76
N THR A 2 -12.53 22.33 55.07
CA THR A 2 -13.57 21.81 54.16
C THR A 2 -13.82 22.66 52.91
N ARG A 3 -13.56 23.97 52.96
CA ARG A 3 -13.76 24.89 51.81
C ARG A 3 -12.89 24.56 50.59
N PHE A 4 -11.65 24.08 50.79
CA PHE A 4 -10.76 23.72 49.69
C PHE A 4 -11.18 22.41 49.01
N LEU A 5 -11.69 21.44 49.79
CA LEU A 5 -12.24 20.19 49.25
C LEU A 5 -13.46 20.44 48.36
N VAL A 6 -14.33 21.37 48.77
CA VAL A 6 -15.50 21.76 47.96
C VAL A 6 -15.09 22.36 46.62
N LEU A 7 -14.04 23.18 46.60
CA LEU A 7 -13.51 23.76 45.36
C LEU A 7 -12.91 22.71 44.41
N LEU A 8 -12.20 21.72 44.95
CA LEU A 8 -11.65 20.62 44.15
C LEU A 8 -12.75 19.73 43.55
N ILE A 9 -13.79 19.42 44.33
CA ILE A 9 -14.95 18.65 43.85
C ILE A 9 -15.68 19.43 42.77
N ALA A 10 -15.91 20.73 42.96
CA ALA A 10 -16.54 21.60 41.97
C ALA A 10 -15.73 21.64 40.66
N ALA A 11 -14.41 21.80 40.74
CA ALA A 11 -13.54 21.78 39.56
C ALA A 11 -13.58 20.42 38.85
N TYR A 12 -13.60 19.31 39.60
CA TYR A 12 -13.68 17.96 39.03
C TYR A 12 -15.02 17.72 38.32
N VAL A 13 -16.13 18.17 38.92
CA VAL A 13 -17.46 18.07 38.31
C VAL A 13 -17.55 18.93 37.05
N ILE A 14 -17.02 20.15 37.05
CA ILE A 14 -16.97 21.02 35.87
C ILE A 14 -16.12 20.38 34.76
N TYR A 15 -14.95 19.83 35.09
CA TYR A 15 -14.11 19.09 34.14
C TYR A 15 -14.87 17.89 33.54
N TYR A 16 -15.60 17.14 34.37
CA TYR A 16 -16.37 15.97 33.91
C TYR A 16 -17.56 16.38 33.02
N LEU A 17 -18.24 17.48 33.35
CA LEU A 17 -19.33 18.04 32.56
C LEU A 17 -18.82 18.58 31.21
N PHE A 18 -17.67 19.25 31.16
CA PHE A 18 -17.05 19.68 29.90
C PHE A 18 -16.56 18.49 29.06
N LYS A 19 -15.91 17.49 29.68
CA LYS A 19 -15.49 16.25 28.99
C LYS A 19 -16.68 15.48 28.43
N ASN A 20 -17.80 15.39 29.15
CA ASN A 20 -19.03 14.75 28.66
C ASN A 20 -19.83 15.63 27.69
N SER A 21 -19.79 16.96 27.79
CA SER A 21 -20.41 17.88 26.84
C SER A 21 -19.73 17.83 25.47
N LEU A 22 -18.39 17.77 25.44
CA LEU A 22 -17.63 17.44 24.23
C LEU A 22 -18.03 16.07 23.67
N ARG A 23 -18.24 15.08 24.55
CA ARG A 23 -18.69 13.72 24.17
C ARG A 23 -20.16 13.66 23.71
N SER A 24 -21.01 14.62 24.08
CA SER A 24 -22.44 14.64 23.73
C SER A 24 -22.73 15.43 22.45
N LYS A 25 -21.91 16.43 22.08
CA LYS A 25 -21.91 16.98 20.71
C LYS A 25 -21.42 15.96 19.68
N THR A 26 -20.57 15.01 20.08
CA THR A 26 -20.13 13.87 19.25
C THR A 26 -21.15 12.71 19.20
N LYS A 27 -22.32 12.79 19.86
CA LYS A 27 -23.27 11.67 19.96
C LYS A 27 -24.72 11.96 19.52
N ARG A 28 -24.96 13.02 18.73
CA ARG A 28 -26.29 13.28 18.15
C ARG A 28 -26.44 12.99 16.66
N ASN A 29 -25.42 12.43 16.00
CA ASN A 29 -25.55 11.87 14.64
C ASN A 29 -25.05 10.42 14.56
N ALA A 30 -25.41 9.61 15.57
CA ALA A 30 -25.50 8.16 15.45
C ALA A 30 -26.94 7.84 15.87
N LEU A 31 -27.83 7.33 15.02
CA LEU A 31 -27.66 6.11 14.25
C LEU A 31 -28.80 6.01 13.20
N GLN A 32 -28.47 6.14 11.93
CA GLN A 32 -29.14 5.48 10.80
C GLN A 32 -28.00 5.14 9.82
N SER A 33 -27.39 3.98 9.95
CA SER A 33 -27.76 2.77 9.21
C SER A 33 -27.76 2.97 7.69
N ASN A 34 -26.58 3.08 7.11
CA ASN A 34 -26.07 2.28 5.98
C ASN A 34 -24.82 2.97 5.41
N LYS A 35 -23.79 2.18 5.10
CA LYS A 35 -22.60 2.56 4.31
C LYS A 35 -21.56 3.50 5.00
N GLY A 36 -20.41 2.92 5.35
CA GLY A 36 -19.09 3.59 5.27
C GLY A 36 -18.54 4.31 6.51
N GLU A 37 -17.20 4.28 6.59
CA GLU A 37 -16.28 5.20 7.29
C GLU A 37 -16.18 5.17 8.83
N ASN A 38 -15.22 4.36 9.31
CA ASN A 38 -14.29 4.80 10.34
C ASN A 38 -13.12 5.51 9.64
N THR A 39 -12.98 6.82 9.87
CA THR A 39 -11.80 7.60 9.49
C THR A 39 -10.79 7.55 10.63
N ASP A 40 -9.96 6.51 10.62
CA ASP A 40 -8.53 6.79 10.72
C ASP A 40 -8.25 7.89 9.68
N VAL A 41 -7.48 8.92 10.03
CA VAL A 41 -6.81 9.69 8.99
C VAL A 41 -5.72 8.77 8.42
N VAL A 42 -6.14 7.69 7.75
CA VAL A 42 -5.41 7.15 6.62
C VAL A 42 -5.19 8.38 5.79
N ASN A 43 -3.94 8.81 5.69
CA ASN A 43 -3.52 9.63 4.59
C ASN A 43 -3.90 8.83 3.33
N THR A 44 -5.14 8.96 2.86
CA THR A 44 -5.63 8.39 1.61
C THR A 44 -5.12 9.23 0.45
N HIS A 45 -3.90 9.77 0.56
CA HIS A 45 -2.99 9.59 -0.55
C HIS A 45 -2.91 8.09 -0.79
N LEU A 46 -3.78 7.59 -1.68
CA LEU A 46 -3.58 6.33 -2.37
C LEU A 46 -2.08 6.30 -2.70
N LYS A 47 -1.34 5.43 -2.00
CA LYS A 47 0.11 5.35 -2.18
C LYS A 47 0.33 5.06 -3.66
N GLU A 48 0.82 6.06 -4.39
CA GLU A 48 0.95 5.96 -5.83
C GLU A 48 1.97 4.87 -6.14
N ILE A 49 1.63 3.96 -7.04
CA ILE A 49 2.50 2.87 -7.45
C ILE A 49 3.64 3.48 -8.27
N ALA A 50 4.88 3.27 -7.83
CA ALA A 50 6.09 3.70 -8.53
C ALA A 50 6.38 2.78 -9.72
N TYR A 51 6.37 1.47 -9.47
CA TYR A 51 6.61 0.45 -10.47
C TYR A 51 6.00 -0.89 -10.03
N VAL A 52 5.94 -1.81 -10.98
CA VAL A 52 5.50 -3.20 -10.78
C VAL A 52 6.61 -4.11 -11.25
N PHE A 53 6.85 -5.24 -10.58
CA PHE A 53 7.74 -6.27 -11.10
C PHE A 53 7.15 -7.66 -11.00
N TYR A 54 7.51 -8.50 -11.95
CA TYR A 54 7.10 -9.90 -11.98
C TYR A 54 8.06 -10.74 -11.14
N SER A 55 7.53 -11.60 -10.28
CA SER A 55 8.31 -12.42 -9.35
C SER A 55 7.82 -13.86 -9.35
N THR A 56 8.74 -14.82 -9.24
CA THR A 56 8.47 -16.25 -9.22
C THR A 56 9.18 -16.94 -8.06
N ALA A 57 8.64 -18.06 -7.59
CA ALA A 57 9.25 -18.88 -6.54
C ALA A 57 10.53 -19.62 -7.00
N LYS A 58 10.73 -19.80 -8.32
CA LYS A 58 11.87 -20.50 -8.92
C LYS A 58 12.04 -21.94 -8.42
N ASP A 59 10.93 -22.61 -8.16
CA ASP A 59 10.88 -24.02 -7.79
C ASP A 59 10.69 -24.90 -9.04
N ARG A 60 10.55 -26.22 -8.81
CA ARG A 60 10.33 -27.22 -9.86
C ARG A 60 9.00 -27.05 -10.59
N ASP A 61 8.06 -26.32 -10.00
CA ASP A 61 6.72 -26.10 -10.54
C ASP A 61 6.62 -24.80 -11.35
N THR A 62 7.66 -23.96 -11.30
CA THR A 62 7.75 -22.71 -12.04
C THR A 62 7.98 -22.99 -13.52
N CYS A 63 7.06 -22.53 -14.38
CA CYS A 63 7.19 -22.72 -15.82
C CYS A 63 8.19 -21.73 -16.45
N ASP A 64 8.80 -22.13 -17.57
CA ASP A 64 9.81 -21.34 -18.29
C ASP A 64 9.32 -19.93 -18.65
N THR A 65 8.06 -19.81 -19.05
CA THR A 65 7.45 -18.51 -19.40
C THR A 65 7.45 -17.55 -18.22
N CYS A 66 7.04 -18.02 -17.03
CA CYS A 66 7.04 -17.21 -15.81
C CYS A 66 8.48 -16.92 -15.36
N LEU A 67 9.39 -17.89 -15.50
CA LEU A 67 10.81 -17.71 -15.18
C LEU A 67 11.47 -16.65 -16.07
N ALA A 68 11.14 -16.58 -17.36
CA ALA A 68 11.64 -15.57 -18.29
C ALA A 68 11.10 -14.15 -18.02
N LEU A 69 9.99 -14.04 -17.29
CA LEU A 69 9.43 -12.76 -16.84
C LEU A 69 9.97 -12.33 -15.48
N ASP A 70 10.53 -13.25 -14.70
CA ASP A 70 11.05 -12.96 -13.37
C ASP A 70 12.06 -11.81 -13.37
N GLY A 71 11.85 -10.86 -12.46
CA GLY A 71 12.70 -9.69 -12.32
C GLY A 71 12.49 -8.61 -13.38
N LYS A 72 11.52 -8.75 -14.30
CA LYS A 72 11.12 -7.63 -15.17
C LYS A 72 10.36 -6.58 -14.36
N HIS A 73 10.85 -5.36 -14.39
CA HIS A 73 10.29 -4.18 -13.76
C HIS A 73 9.67 -3.27 -14.81
N LEU A 74 8.48 -2.75 -14.54
CA LEU A 74 7.72 -1.95 -15.48
C LEU A 74 6.93 -0.83 -14.79
N LEU A 75 6.61 0.22 -15.55
CA LEU A 75 5.72 1.27 -15.07
C LEU A 75 4.27 0.76 -14.96
N PRO A 76 3.46 1.25 -14.00
CA PRO A 76 2.10 0.74 -13.77
C PRO A 76 1.15 0.87 -14.98
N ASN A 77 1.45 1.79 -15.90
CA ASN A 77 0.69 2.04 -17.12
C ASN A 77 1.28 1.35 -18.37
N HIS A 78 2.29 0.50 -18.22
CA HIS A 78 2.93 -0.17 -19.35
C HIS A 78 1.98 -1.23 -19.95
N LYS A 79 1.83 -1.22 -21.29
CA LYS A 79 0.86 -2.07 -22.01
C LYS A 79 0.98 -3.57 -21.69
N ILE A 80 2.23 -4.03 -21.52
CA ILE A 80 2.55 -5.44 -21.24
C ILE A 80 1.89 -5.98 -19.97
N LEU A 81 1.53 -5.11 -19.00
CA LEU A 81 0.96 -5.52 -17.72
C LEU A 81 -0.34 -6.32 -17.88
N ASN A 82 -1.09 -6.06 -18.95
CA ASN A 82 -2.30 -6.82 -19.27
C ASN A 82 -2.02 -8.23 -19.77
N ASP A 83 -0.86 -8.43 -20.39
CA ASP A 83 -0.44 -9.68 -21.03
C ASP A 83 0.26 -10.61 -20.03
N ILE A 84 0.97 -10.04 -19.05
CA ILE A 84 1.76 -10.78 -18.06
C ILE A 84 1.02 -11.05 -16.75
N LYS A 85 -0.30 -11.28 -16.79
CA LYS A 85 -1.05 -11.63 -15.58
C LYS A 85 -0.54 -12.96 -15.01
N PRO A 86 -0.23 -13.09 -13.71
CA PRO A 86 0.15 -14.36 -13.11
C PRO A 86 -1.05 -15.27 -12.83
N PRO A 87 -0.95 -16.58 -13.09
CA PRO A 87 0.04 -17.24 -13.93
C PRO A 87 -0.08 -16.81 -15.39
N HIS A 88 1.06 -16.69 -16.09
CA HIS A 88 1.06 -16.30 -17.50
C HIS A 88 0.15 -17.22 -18.32
N VAL A 89 -0.54 -16.70 -19.34
CA VAL A 89 -1.50 -17.47 -20.15
C VAL A 89 -0.87 -18.72 -20.77
N ASP A 90 0.40 -18.61 -21.20
CA ASP A 90 1.18 -19.72 -21.76
C ASP A 90 1.89 -20.58 -20.70
N CYS A 91 1.57 -20.45 -19.42
CA CYS A 91 2.19 -21.27 -18.39
C CYS A 91 1.67 -22.70 -18.45
N ARG A 92 2.59 -23.68 -18.57
CA ARG A 92 2.25 -25.11 -18.66
C ARG A 92 1.67 -25.70 -17.37
N ASN A 93 1.91 -25.05 -16.22
CA ASN A 93 1.42 -25.50 -14.91
C ASN A 93 0.76 -24.33 -14.13
N PRO A 94 -0.39 -23.81 -14.56
CA PRO A 94 -0.98 -22.62 -13.95
C PRO A 94 -1.46 -22.85 -12.51
N LYS A 95 -1.76 -24.11 -12.13
CA LYS A 95 -2.20 -24.45 -10.77
C LYS A 95 -1.04 -24.63 -9.80
N GLY A 96 0.14 -25.02 -10.28
CA GLY A 96 1.34 -25.20 -9.46
C GLY A 96 2.33 -24.05 -9.51
N CYS A 97 2.34 -23.26 -10.59
CA CYS A 97 3.32 -22.18 -10.77
C CYS A 97 3.05 -21.01 -9.82
N ARG A 98 3.97 -20.79 -8.87
CA ARG A 98 3.89 -19.72 -7.88
C ARG A 98 4.59 -18.46 -8.40
N CYS A 99 3.81 -17.64 -9.08
CA CYS A 99 4.25 -16.38 -9.68
C CYS A 99 3.29 -15.25 -9.33
N THR A 100 3.79 -14.02 -9.24
CA THR A 100 3.03 -12.86 -8.78
C THR A 100 3.53 -11.56 -9.40
N LEU A 101 2.68 -10.53 -9.40
CA LEU A 101 3.04 -9.15 -9.67
C LEU A 101 3.19 -8.43 -8.33
N VAL A 102 4.37 -7.86 -8.10
CA VAL A 102 4.66 -7.08 -6.91
C VAL A 102 4.55 -5.61 -7.26
N TYR A 103 3.67 -4.90 -6.55
CA TYR A 103 3.42 -3.48 -6.72
C TYR A 103 4.21 -2.71 -5.66
N VAL A 104 5.11 -1.84 -6.10
CA VAL A 104 5.95 -1.03 -5.21
C VAL A 104 5.45 0.40 -5.22
N THR A 105 5.22 0.95 -4.04
CA THR A 105 4.70 2.32 -3.88
C THR A 105 5.82 3.35 -3.81
N ARG A 106 5.53 4.61 -4.17
CA ARG A 106 6.52 5.71 -4.22
C ARG A 106 7.12 6.12 -2.88
N ASP A 107 6.56 5.67 -1.78
CA ASP A 107 7.06 5.88 -0.43
C ASP A 107 8.05 4.81 0.02
N GLU A 108 8.21 3.72 -0.73
CA GLU A 108 9.24 2.72 -0.47
C GLU A 108 10.64 3.29 -0.82
N ASP A 109 11.64 2.93 -0.02
CA ASP A 109 13.01 3.38 -0.20
C ASP A 109 13.57 2.93 -1.56
N GLY A 110 14.22 3.84 -2.30
CA GLY A 110 14.79 3.56 -3.62
C GLY A 110 13.75 3.50 -4.76
N SER A 111 12.45 3.59 -4.47
CA SER A 111 11.41 3.41 -5.47
C SER A 111 11.37 4.53 -6.52
N LYS A 112 11.73 5.76 -6.12
CA LYS A 112 11.73 6.94 -6.99
C LYS A 112 12.85 6.87 -8.04
N GLU A 113 14.01 6.36 -7.65
CA GLU A 113 15.17 6.16 -8.50
C GLU A 113 14.86 5.12 -9.59
N VAL A 114 14.24 4.01 -9.18
CA VAL A 114 13.76 2.96 -10.08
C VAL A 114 12.67 3.48 -11.03
N GLU A 115 11.66 4.20 -10.52
CA GLU A 115 10.62 4.79 -11.37
C GLU A 115 11.21 5.75 -12.40
N THR A 116 12.14 6.61 -12.00
CA THR A 116 12.82 7.56 -12.88
C THR A 116 13.65 6.85 -13.94
N LEU A 117 14.35 5.78 -13.56
CA LEU A 117 15.09 4.94 -14.49
C LEU A 117 14.16 4.29 -15.52
N LEU A 118 13.05 3.69 -15.08
CA LEU A 118 12.07 3.08 -15.97
C LEU A 118 11.51 4.10 -16.95
N LYS A 119 11.14 5.32 -16.50
CA LYS A 119 10.69 6.41 -17.38
C LYS A 119 11.75 6.75 -18.44
N ARG A 120 13.03 6.82 -18.07
CA ARG A 120 14.14 7.08 -19.01
C ARG A 120 14.37 5.95 -20.02
N ARG A 121 14.09 4.71 -19.63
CA ARG A 121 14.36 3.49 -20.43
C ARG A 121 13.14 2.97 -21.21
N GLY A 122 12.05 3.76 -21.31
CA GLY A 122 10.86 3.38 -22.07
C GLY A 122 9.82 2.55 -21.29
N GLY A 123 9.97 2.44 -19.97
CA GLY A 123 8.97 1.91 -19.06
C GLY A 123 9.06 0.42 -18.74
N LEU A 124 10.11 -0.27 -19.19
CA LEU A 124 10.39 -1.68 -18.92
C LEU A 124 11.91 -1.90 -18.82
N CYS A 125 12.36 -2.58 -17.78
CA CYS A 125 13.76 -3.00 -17.60
C CYS A 125 13.82 -4.37 -16.92
N ASP A 126 14.89 -5.12 -17.15
CA ASP A 126 15.21 -6.26 -16.29
C ASP A 126 15.88 -5.81 -14.99
N ARG A 127 15.90 -6.71 -14.01
CA ARG A 127 16.53 -6.47 -12.72
C ARG A 127 18.02 -6.15 -12.83
N GLN A 128 18.74 -6.79 -13.75
CA GLN A 128 20.18 -6.58 -13.90
C GLN A 128 20.51 -5.15 -14.33
N THR A 129 19.71 -4.59 -15.24
CA THR A 129 19.84 -3.21 -15.72
C THR A 129 19.58 -2.22 -14.58
N ILE A 130 18.57 -2.48 -13.76
CA ILE A 130 18.28 -1.65 -12.58
C ILE A 130 19.43 -1.71 -11.57
N ASP A 131 19.85 -2.93 -11.20
CA ASP A 131 20.92 -3.14 -10.23
C ASP A 131 22.24 -2.52 -10.69
N TRP A 132 22.54 -2.54 -11.99
CA TRP A 132 23.74 -1.91 -12.56
C TRP A 132 23.68 -0.38 -12.49
N GLU A 133 22.55 0.21 -12.86
CA GLU A 133 22.41 1.67 -12.91
C GLU A 133 22.36 2.29 -11.50
N LEU A 134 21.76 1.60 -10.53
CA LEU A 134 21.67 2.10 -9.14
C LEU A 134 22.99 1.99 -8.36
N ARG A 135 23.95 1.18 -8.84
CA ARG A 135 25.29 1.08 -8.23
C ARG A 135 26.27 2.14 -8.74
N ARG A 136 25.93 2.82 -9.84
CA ARG A 136 26.80 3.78 -10.52
C ARG A 136 26.62 5.17 -9.95
#